data_AF-A0A359KMW8-F1
#
_entry.id   AF-A0A359KMW8-F1
#
_cell.length_a   1.000
_cell.length_b   1.000
_cell.length_c   1.000
_cell.angle_alpha   90.00
_cell.angle_beta   90.00
_cell.angle_gamma   90.00
#
_symmetry.space_group_name_H-M   'P 1'
#
loop_
_entity.id
_entity.type
_entity.pdbx_description
1 polymer ?
#
loop_
_entity_poly.entity_id
_entity_poly.type
_entity_poly.pdbx_seq_one_letter_code
_entity_poly.pdbx_strand_id
1 'polypeptide(L)'
;MLLSVWRVASPNTTHHEGVHRINIYLLRLLFILMFLFLGRDAWTEVLTHQVPWDPDQAVAWCVWASFSILALLGIFRPLRMLPLVMLEIIYKVLWLIVVAYPLWSTNQLADAPRAEHLTYVFLLVVLPIVAMPWKYAFAHYIRGHAEPDVSRQTAHA
;
A
#
# COMPACT_ATOMS: atom_id res chain seq x y z
N MET A 1 1.82 -36.36 -13.28
CA MET A 1 1.12 -35.07 -13.15
C MET A 1 1.45 -34.35 -11.82
N LEU A 2 2.68 -34.47 -11.28
CA LEU A 2 3.04 -34.01 -9.93
C LEU A 2 4.51 -33.51 -9.82
N LEU A 3 5.01 -32.72 -10.77
CA LEU A 3 6.41 -32.21 -10.73
C LEU A 3 6.59 -30.75 -11.19
N SER A 4 5.59 -29.87 -11.02
CA SER A 4 5.72 -28.45 -11.41
C SER A 4 5.93 -27.47 -10.25
N VAL A 5 5.90 -27.91 -8.99
CA VAL A 5 5.92 -27.01 -7.82
C VAL A 5 7.32 -26.50 -7.45
N TRP A 6 8.39 -27.19 -7.89
CA TRP A 6 9.76 -26.89 -7.43
C TRP A 6 10.57 -25.91 -8.30
N ARG A 7 9.99 -25.34 -9.34
CA ARG A 7 10.72 -24.41 -10.24
C ARG A 7 10.71 -22.94 -9.78
N VAL A 8 10.42 -22.67 -8.51
CA VAL A 8 10.37 -21.31 -7.92
C VAL A 8 11.67 -20.93 -7.19
N ALA A 9 12.57 -21.88 -6.97
CA ALA A 9 13.83 -21.63 -6.26
C ALA A 9 15.05 -21.65 -7.21
N SER A 10 15.06 -20.76 -8.21
CA SER A 10 16.32 -20.35 -8.83
C SER A 10 16.65 -18.92 -8.37
N PRO A 11 17.79 -18.69 -7.70
CA PRO A 11 18.25 -17.34 -7.42
C PRO A 11 18.86 -16.77 -8.70
N ASN A 12 18.03 -16.49 -9.71
CA ASN A 12 18.46 -15.74 -10.88
C ASN A 12 18.81 -14.33 -10.43
N THR A 13 20.09 -13.97 -10.49
CA THR A 13 20.69 -12.68 -10.12
C THR A 13 20.37 -11.53 -11.09
N THR A 14 19.28 -11.62 -11.86
CA THR A 14 18.95 -10.69 -12.94
C THR A 14 17.62 -10.00 -12.66
N HIS A 15 17.65 -8.69 -12.42
CA HIS A 15 16.56 -7.71 -12.59
C HIS A 15 15.12 -8.29 -12.63
N HIS A 16 14.35 -8.16 -11.54
CA HIS A 16 12.90 -8.35 -11.62
C HIS A 16 12.31 -7.15 -12.37
N GLU A 17 11.96 -7.30 -13.65
CA GLU A 17 11.25 -6.28 -14.47
C GLU A 17 11.87 -4.86 -14.42
N GLY A 18 13.21 -4.74 -14.34
CA GLY A 18 13.83 -3.41 -14.25
C GLY A 18 13.97 -2.83 -12.82
N VAL A 19 13.47 -3.51 -11.79
CA VAL A 19 13.44 -3.04 -10.38
C VAL A 19 14.58 -3.59 -9.54
N HIS A 20 15.19 -2.74 -8.70
CA HIS A 20 16.25 -3.13 -7.78
C HIS A 20 15.71 -4.05 -6.66
N ARG A 21 16.49 -5.07 -6.28
CA ARG A 21 16.09 -6.06 -5.27
C ARG A 21 15.76 -5.44 -3.91
N ILE A 22 16.46 -4.36 -3.55
CA ILE A 22 16.22 -3.64 -2.30
C ILE A 22 14.77 -3.16 -2.21
N ASN A 23 14.21 -2.61 -3.29
CA ASN A 23 12.82 -2.16 -3.33
C ASN A 23 11.85 -3.32 -3.12
N ILE A 24 12.15 -4.51 -3.67
CA ILE A 24 11.30 -5.69 -3.46
C ILE A 24 11.30 -6.12 -2.00
N TYR A 25 12.47 -6.17 -1.35
CA TYR A 25 12.56 -6.50 0.07
C TYR A 25 11.92 -5.43 0.95
N LEU A 26 12.11 -4.14 0.63
CA LEU A 26 11.45 -3.02 1.32
C LEU A 26 9.93 -3.08 1.18
N LEU A 27 9.41 -3.37 -0.01
CA LEU A 27 7.97 -3.55 -0.23
C LEU A 27 7.42 -4.73 0.56
N ARG A 28 8.12 -5.88 0.57
CA ARG A 28 7.70 -7.03 1.39
C ARG A 28 7.70 -6.70 2.87
N LEU A 29 8.75 -6.05 3.36
CA LEU A 29 8.82 -5.57 4.73
C LEU A 29 7.65 -4.63 5.03
N LEU A 30 7.36 -3.69 4.14
CA LEU A 30 6.24 -2.76 4.28
C LEU A 30 4.90 -3.48 4.35
N PHE A 31 4.63 -4.44 3.47
CA PHE A 31 3.39 -5.22 3.51
C PHE A 31 3.28 -6.06 4.79
N ILE A 32 4.40 -6.60 5.30
CA ILE A 32 4.44 -7.30 6.59
C ILE A 32 4.09 -6.33 7.73
N LEU A 33 4.74 -5.16 7.77
CA LEU A 33 4.47 -4.15 8.80
C LEU A 33 3.01 -3.68 8.73
N MET A 34 2.46 -3.46 7.54
CA MET A 34 1.07 -3.09 7.36
C MET A 34 0.13 -4.20 7.84
N PHE A 35 0.38 -5.46 7.48
CA PHE A 35 -0.41 -6.58 8.00
C PHE A 35 -0.36 -6.69 9.52
N LEU A 36 0.81 -6.53 10.13
CA LEU A 36 1.00 -6.70 11.57
C LEU A 36 0.46 -5.51 12.37
N PHE A 37 0.86 -4.28 12.06
CA PHE A 37 0.48 -3.10 12.84
C PHE A 37 -0.95 -2.65 12.51
N LEU A 38 -1.23 -2.32 11.24
CA LEU A 38 -2.57 -1.89 10.84
C LEU A 38 -3.59 -3.00 11.06
N GLY A 39 -3.22 -4.25 10.75
CA GLY A 39 -4.10 -5.39 10.98
C GLY A 39 -4.40 -5.60 12.46
N ARG A 40 -3.39 -5.59 13.34
CA ARG A 40 -3.63 -5.70 14.79
C ARG A 40 -4.59 -4.63 15.26
N ASP A 41 -4.35 -3.37 14.92
CA ASP A 41 -5.18 -2.26 15.40
C ASP A 41 -6.62 -2.38 14.86
N ALA A 42 -6.78 -2.65 13.56
CA ALA A 42 -8.08 -2.75 12.93
C ALA A 42 -8.88 -3.96 13.41
N TRP A 43 -8.27 -5.14 13.48
CA TRP A 43 -8.96 -6.34 13.95
C TRP A 43 -9.26 -6.30 15.44
N THR A 44 -8.41 -5.65 16.25
CA THR A 44 -8.74 -5.43 17.67
C THR A 44 -10.01 -4.61 17.76
N GLU A 45 -10.08 -3.46 17.10
CA GLU A 45 -11.29 -2.62 17.16
C GLU A 45 -12.54 -3.35 16.64
N VAL A 46 -12.43 -4.02 15.49
CA VAL A 46 -13.54 -4.76 14.88
C VAL A 46 -14.04 -5.88 15.80
N LEU A 47 -13.15 -6.59 16.50
CA LEU A 47 -13.52 -7.75 17.33
C LEU A 47 -13.87 -7.38 18.79
N THR A 48 -13.34 -6.30 19.34
CA THR A 48 -13.52 -5.93 20.75
C THR A 48 -14.51 -4.80 20.99
N HIS A 49 -15.11 -4.22 19.94
CA HIS A 49 -16.11 -3.17 20.11
C HIS A 49 -17.30 -3.67 20.96
N GLN A 50 -17.76 -2.83 21.89
CA GLN A 50 -18.90 -3.14 22.77
C GLN A 50 -20.07 -2.16 22.63
N VAL A 51 -19.83 -1.02 21.97
CA VAL A 51 -20.79 0.09 21.84
C VAL A 51 -21.36 0.09 20.41
N PRO A 52 -22.61 0.53 20.20
CA PRO A 52 -23.13 0.76 18.87
C PRO A 52 -22.18 1.67 18.07
N TRP A 53 -21.81 1.21 16.89
CA TRP A 53 -20.93 1.95 16.00
C TRP A 53 -21.56 3.25 15.53
N ASP A 54 -20.76 4.31 15.47
CA ASP A 54 -21.00 5.36 14.49
C ASP A 54 -20.80 4.74 13.09
N PRO A 55 -21.81 4.80 12.18
CA PRO A 55 -21.73 4.12 10.90
C PRO A 55 -20.53 4.54 10.04
N ASP A 56 -20.18 5.82 10.03
CA ASP A 56 -19.07 6.33 9.21
C ASP A 56 -17.73 5.88 9.78
N GLN A 57 -17.61 5.87 11.11
CA GLN A 57 -16.44 5.31 11.78
C GLN A 57 -16.27 3.82 11.49
N ALA A 58 -17.36 3.03 11.52
CA ALA A 58 -17.32 1.59 11.22
C ALA A 58 -16.77 1.29 9.83
N VAL A 59 -17.17 2.10 8.85
CA VAL A 59 -16.65 1.97 7.48
C VAL A 59 -15.13 2.12 7.45
N ALA A 60 -14.57 3.09 8.18
CA ALA A 60 -13.12 3.28 8.22
C ALA A 60 -12.38 2.05 8.76
N TRP A 61 -12.86 1.43 9.84
CA TRP A 61 -12.24 0.24 10.40
C TRP A 61 -12.40 -0.99 9.52
N CYS A 62 -13.55 -1.18 8.88
CA CYS A 62 -13.76 -2.23 7.89
C CYS A 62 -12.79 -2.08 6.70
N VAL A 63 -12.56 -0.84 6.23
CA VAL A 63 -11.59 -0.55 5.17
C VAL A 63 -10.16 -0.85 5.63
N TRP A 64 -9.77 -0.45 6.84
CA TRP A 64 -8.44 -0.77 7.39
C TRP A 64 -8.23 -2.27 7.62
N ALA A 65 -9.24 -2.99 8.10
CA ALA A 65 -9.20 -4.45 8.21
C ALA A 65 -9.02 -5.09 6.83
N SER A 66 -9.77 -4.61 5.82
CA SER A 66 -9.63 -5.07 4.43
C SER A 66 -8.24 -4.78 3.84
N PHE A 67 -7.67 -3.61 4.14
CA PHE A 67 -6.28 -3.30 3.78
C PHE A 67 -5.29 -4.29 4.36
N SER A 68 -5.47 -4.71 5.62
CA SER A 68 -4.59 -5.73 6.21
C SER A 68 -4.67 -7.05 5.44
N ILE A 69 -5.87 -7.50 5.05
CA ILE A 69 -6.04 -8.72 4.25
C ILE A 69 -5.34 -8.57 2.89
N LEU A 70 -5.52 -7.43 2.21
CA LEU A 70 -4.86 -7.17 0.93
C LEU A 70 -3.34 -7.06 1.07
N ALA A 71 -2.84 -6.56 2.22
CA ALA A 71 -1.42 -6.51 2.53
C ALA A 71 -0.79 -7.91 2.50
N LEU A 72 -1.51 -8.93 2.99
CA LEU A 72 -1.07 -10.32 2.94
C LEU A 72 -0.79 -10.79 1.50
N LEU A 73 -1.62 -10.39 0.53
CA LEU A 73 -1.37 -10.64 -0.89
C LEU A 73 -0.13 -9.89 -1.40
N GLY A 74 0.12 -8.68 -0.89
CA GLY A 74 1.30 -7.86 -1.18
C GLY A 74 2.61 -8.50 -0.75
N ILE A 75 2.63 -9.30 0.31
CA ILE A 75 3.82 -10.05 0.74
C ILE A 75 4.28 -11.02 -0.36
N PHE A 76 3.34 -11.73 -0.98
CA PHE A 76 3.64 -12.69 -2.04
C PHE A 76 3.86 -12.04 -3.41
N ARG A 77 3.13 -10.96 -3.71
CA ARG A 77 3.14 -10.30 -5.03
C ARG A 77 3.33 -8.77 -4.91
N PRO A 78 4.50 -8.30 -4.41
CA PRO A 78 4.68 -6.90 -4.03
C PRO A 78 4.50 -5.91 -5.20
N LEU A 79 4.97 -6.25 -6.40
CA LEU A 79 4.85 -5.38 -7.58
C LEU A 79 3.41 -5.25 -8.11
N ARG A 80 2.61 -6.33 -8.01
CA ARG A 80 1.20 -6.32 -8.44
C ARG A 80 0.29 -5.60 -7.46
N MET A 81 0.72 -5.49 -6.20
CA MET A 81 0.00 -4.81 -5.13
C MET A 81 0.51 -3.37 -4.90
N LEU A 82 1.31 -2.82 -5.82
CA LEU A 82 1.72 -1.41 -5.76
C LEU A 82 0.55 -0.41 -5.71
N PRO A 83 -0.62 -0.65 -6.34
CA PRO A 83 -1.78 0.22 -6.17
C PRO A 83 -2.21 0.38 -4.70
N LEU A 84 -2.01 -0.65 -3.87
CA LEU A 84 -2.31 -0.59 -2.44
C LEU A 84 -1.33 0.35 -1.70
N VAL A 85 -0.06 0.33 -2.07
CA VAL A 85 0.96 1.25 -1.53
C VAL A 85 0.71 2.69 -2.03
N MET A 86 0.30 2.87 -3.27
CA MET A 86 -0.11 4.18 -3.80
C MET A 86 -1.28 4.74 -3.01
N LEU A 87 -2.31 3.93 -2.77
CA LEU A 87 -3.43 4.29 -1.94
C LEU A 87 -2.97 4.68 -0.54
N GLU A 88 -2.05 3.92 0.05
CA GLU A 88 -1.45 4.23 1.35
C GLU A 88 -0.81 5.62 1.40
N ILE A 89 0.04 5.91 0.42
CA ILE A 89 0.70 7.21 0.32
C ILE A 89 -0.33 8.33 0.16
N ILE A 90 -1.27 8.16 -0.77
CA ILE A 90 -2.26 9.19 -1.09
C ILE A 90 -3.15 9.49 0.13
N TYR A 91 -3.74 8.48 0.78
CA TYR A 91 -4.65 8.75 1.89
C TYR A 91 -3.92 9.37 3.09
N LYS A 92 -2.69 8.92 3.40
CA LYS A 92 -1.91 9.48 4.52
C LYS A 92 -1.52 10.92 4.25
N VAL A 93 -1.04 11.22 3.04
CA VAL A 93 -0.67 12.59 2.64
C VAL A 93 -1.89 13.50 2.66
N LEU A 94 -3.03 13.07 2.10
CA LEU A 94 -4.27 13.85 2.14
C LEU A 94 -4.71 14.11 3.58
N TRP A 95 -4.71 13.08 4.44
CA TRP A 95 -5.12 13.24 5.83
C TRP A 95 -4.19 14.18 6.60
N LEU A 96 -2.86 14.08 6.38
CA LEU A 96 -1.90 14.99 7.00
C LEU A 96 -2.12 16.45 6.57
N ILE A 97 -2.45 16.68 5.30
CA ILE A 97 -2.71 18.04 4.78
C ILE A 97 -4.04 18.59 5.27
N VAL A 98 -5.10 17.76 5.27
CA VAL A 98 -6.48 18.21 5.52
C VAL A 98 -6.83 18.22 7.01
N VAL A 99 -6.22 17.35 7.82
CA VAL A 99 -6.57 17.18 9.24
C VAL A 99 -5.41 17.57 10.15
N ALA A 100 -4.24 16.95 9.98
CA ALA A 100 -3.12 17.18 10.89
C ALA A 100 -2.57 18.61 10.79
N TYR A 101 -2.38 19.10 9.56
CA TYR A 101 -1.78 20.42 9.32
C TYR A 101 -2.64 21.57 9.88
N PRO A 102 -3.97 21.62 9.68
CA PRO A 102 -4.81 22.63 10.32
C PRO A 102 -4.74 22.59 11.85
N LEU A 103 -4.86 21.40 12.47
CA LEU A 103 -4.77 21.24 13.93
C LEU A 103 -3.41 21.66 14.48
N TRP A 104 -2.33 21.36 13.77
CA TRP A 104 -0.99 21.78 14.13
C TRP A 104 -0.82 23.29 14.00
N SER A 105 -1.35 23.90 12.92
CA SER A 105 -1.26 25.34 12.68
C SER A 105 -1.97 26.20 13.74
N THR A 106 -2.98 25.63 14.40
CA THR A 106 -3.73 26.29 15.49
C THR A 106 -3.27 25.87 16.89
N ASN A 107 -2.19 25.08 17.01
CA ASN A 107 -1.70 24.47 18.26
C ASN A 107 -2.72 23.57 18.99
N GLN A 108 -3.75 23.08 18.28
CA GLN A 108 -4.81 22.24 18.84
C GLN A 108 -4.54 20.74 18.68
N LEU A 109 -3.44 20.36 18.00
CA LEU A 109 -3.12 18.96 17.78
C LEU A 109 -2.91 18.19 19.10
N ALA A 110 -2.22 18.81 20.07
CA ALA A 110 -1.98 18.22 21.38
C ALA A 110 -3.28 18.06 22.22
N ASP A 111 -4.31 18.85 21.90
CA ASP A 111 -5.62 18.78 22.55
C ASP A 111 -6.51 17.69 21.94
N ALA A 112 -6.07 17.03 20.86
CA ALA A 112 -6.80 16.00 20.13
C ALA A 112 -6.02 14.67 20.11
N PRO A 113 -6.04 13.87 21.21
CA PRO A 113 -5.15 12.72 21.39
C PRO A 113 -5.21 11.69 20.25
N ARG A 114 -6.41 11.46 19.69
CA ARG A 114 -6.57 10.51 18.57
C ARG A 114 -5.95 11.04 17.28
N ALA A 115 -6.11 12.32 16.98
CA ALA A 115 -5.56 12.96 15.80
C ALA A 115 -4.04 13.10 15.91
N GLU A 116 -3.53 13.41 17.10
CA GLU A 116 -2.09 13.44 17.39
C GLU A 116 -1.45 12.07 17.15
N HIS A 117 -2.02 11.00 17.73
CA HIS A 117 -1.53 9.64 17.52
C HIS A 117 -1.53 9.25 16.03
N LEU A 118 -2.62 9.52 15.30
CA LEU A 118 -2.69 9.24 13.86
C LEU A 118 -1.68 10.06 13.06
N THR A 119 -1.40 11.30 13.46
CA THR A 119 -0.37 12.13 12.84
C THR A 119 1.00 11.44 12.90
N TYR A 120 1.40 10.93 14.07
CA TYR A 120 2.68 10.22 14.21
C TYR A 120 2.74 8.96 13.36
N VAL A 121 1.66 8.17 13.32
CA VAL A 121 1.59 6.96 12.49
C VAL A 121 1.61 7.31 11.00
N PHE A 122 0.95 8.40 10.60
CA PHE A 122 0.85 8.79 9.19
C PHE A 122 2.12 9.49 8.69
N LEU A 123 2.90 10.16 9.56
CA LEU A 123 4.22 10.69 9.22
C LEU A 123 5.20 9.59 8.77
N LEU A 124 4.99 8.34 9.19
CA LEU A 124 5.74 7.19 8.69
C LEU A 124 5.46 6.87 7.21
N VAL A 125 4.59 7.62 6.51
CA VAL A 125 4.39 7.56 5.05
C VAL A 125 5.68 7.75 4.25
N VAL A 126 6.73 8.32 4.85
CA VAL A 126 8.06 8.36 4.24
C VAL A 126 8.58 6.94 3.91
N LEU A 127 8.24 5.93 4.71
CA LEU A 127 8.63 4.53 4.47
C LEU A 127 8.08 3.98 3.14
N PRO A 128 6.75 4.02 2.87
CA PRO A 128 6.23 3.61 1.57
C PRO A 128 6.76 4.47 0.43
N ILE A 129 6.95 5.78 0.62
CA ILE A 129 7.52 6.65 -0.42
C ILE A 129 8.93 6.19 -0.82
N VAL A 130 9.78 5.81 0.14
CA VAL A 130 11.14 5.34 -0.12
C VAL A 130 11.15 3.91 -0.68
N ALA A 131 10.29 3.03 -0.16
CA ALA A 131 10.19 1.65 -0.64
C ALA A 131 9.68 1.57 -2.10
N MET A 132 8.85 2.53 -2.50
CA MET A 132 8.16 2.51 -3.78
C MET A 132 9.12 2.64 -4.97
N PRO A 133 9.10 1.70 -5.94
CA PRO A 133 9.86 1.81 -7.18
C PRO A 133 9.14 2.76 -8.15
N TRP A 134 9.26 4.07 -7.94
CA TRP A 134 8.54 5.11 -8.69
C TRP A 134 8.63 4.99 -10.21
N LYS A 135 9.81 4.67 -10.75
CA LYS A 135 10.00 4.47 -12.19
C LYS A 135 9.10 3.35 -12.74
N TYR A 136 9.05 2.22 -12.03
CA TYR A 136 8.20 1.09 -12.39
C TYR A 136 6.73 1.43 -12.23
N ALA A 137 6.35 2.04 -11.11
CA ALA A 137 4.97 2.40 -10.84
C ALA A 137 4.40 3.35 -11.90
N PHE A 138 5.16 4.38 -12.28
CA PHE A 138 4.75 5.33 -13.31
C PHE A 138 4.65 4.68 -14.69
N ALA A 139 5.63 3.85 -15.06
CA ALA A 139 5.62 3.16 -16.35
C ALA A 139 4.45 2.18 -16.47
N HIS A 140 4.14 1.43 -15.41
CA HIS A 140 3.18 0.33 -15.46
C HIS A 140 1.73 0.77 -15.20
N TYR A 141 1.51 1.66 -14.23
CA TYR A 141 0.16 2.02 -13.76
C TYR A 141 -0.35 3.37 -14.26
N ILE A 142 0.54 4.30 -14.62
CA ILE A 142 0.14 5.65 -15.07
C ILE A 142 0.24 5.76 -16.58
N ARG A 143 1.36 5.31 -17.16
CA ARG A 143 1.60 5.49 -18.60
C ARG A 143 0.84 4.50 -19.48
N GLY A 144 0.43 3.35 -18.93
CA GLY A 144 -0.17 2.24 -19.67
C GLY A 144 0.83 1.65 -20.68
N HIS A 145 0.80 0.33 -20.87
CA HIS A 145 1.42 -0.23 -22.06
C HIS A 145 0.55 0.25 -23.24
N ALA A 146 1.07 1.19 -24.05
CA ALA A 146 0.46 1.44 -25.35
C ALA A 146 0.50 0.11 -26.11
N GLU A 147 -0.66 -0.53 -26.32
CA GLU A 147 -0.74 -1.65 -27.25
C GLU A 147 -0.17 -1.17 -28.59
N PRO A 148 0.83 -1.86 -29.17
CA PRO A 148 1.23 -1.57 -30.53
C PRO A 148 -0.01 -1.78 -31.40
N ASP A 149 -0.44 -0.71 -32.07
CA ASP A 149 -1.59 -0.72 -32.96
C ASP A 149 -1.42 -1.80 -34.04
N VAL A 150 -2.05 -2.96 -33.81
CA VAL A 150 -2.01 -4.12 -34.72
C VAL A 150 -2.60 -3.77 -36.08
N SER A 151 -3.43 -2.71 -36.18
CA SER A 151 -4.06 -2.29 -37.44
C SER A 151 -3.07 -1.74 -38.48
N ARG A 152 -1.86 -1.31 -38.07
CA ARG A 152 -0.79 -0.89 -38.99
C ARG A 152 -0.01 -2.05 -39.62
N GLN A 153 -0.05 -3.26 -39.04
CA GLN A 153 0.69 -4.41 -39.58
C GLN A 153 -0.09 -5.19 -40.64
N THR A 154 -1.43 -5.16 -40.59
CA THR A 154 -2.29 -5.82 -41.59
C THR A 154 -2.59 -4.97 -42.82
N ALA A 155 -2.24 -3.67 -42.81
CA ALA A 155 -2.42 -2.80 -43.97
C ALA A 155 -1.26 -2.87 -44.99
N HIS A 156 -0.20 -3.61 -44.67
CA HIS A 156 0.99 -3.79 -45.52
C HIS A 156 1.27 -5.27 -45.88
N ALA A 157 0.31 -6.17 -45.62
CA ALA A 157 0.33 -7.57 -46.07
C ALA A 157 -0.74 -7.78 -47.15
#